data_AF-A0AAW5KCL8-F1
#
_entry.id   AF-A0AAW5KCL8-F1
#
_cell.length_a   1.000
_cell.length_b   1.000
_cell.length_c   1.000
_cell.angle_alpha   90.00
_cell.angle_beta   90.00
_cell.angle_gamma   90.00
#
_symmetry.space_group_name_H-M   'P 1'
#
loop_
_entity.id
_entity.type
_entity.pdbx_description
1 polymer ?
#
loop_
_entity_poly.entity_id
_entity_poly.type
_entity_poly.pdbx_seq_one_letter_code
_entity_poly.pdbx_strand_id
1 'polypeptide(L)'
;EMLSALGFTEHSFAHVTLCAQKAGDLLAALGYSPREVELAHIAGFMHDIGNTVNRVAHAQSGALMAIRLLEELGMAPDEVATVVAAIGNHDEGTAQPVNPASAALILADKSDVRRNRVRGPVRHHEIHDRVNYAVTNSILQLSQDRSVILLRLELDSAISDVMDYF
;
A
#
# COMPACT_ATOMS: atom_id res chain seq x y z
N GLU A 1 -6.41 16.41 3.32
CA GLU A 1 -6.11 17.82 3.70
C GLU A 1 -4.96 17.92 4.72
N MET A 2 -4.92 17.14 5.82
CA MET A 2 -3.82 17.20 6.81
C MET A 2 -2.44 16.74 6.30
N LEU A 3 -2.32 15.54 5.70
CA LEU A 3 -1.04 15.04 5.16
C LEU A 3 -0.51 15.92 4.01
N SER A 4 -1.42 16.47 3.21
CA SER A 4 -1.10 17.40 2.13
C SER A 4 -0.51 18.71 2.67
N ALA A 5 -0.99 19.19 3.82
CA ALA A 5 -0.43 20.36 4.48
C ALA A 5 0.98 20.09 5.05
N LEU A 6 1.22 18.85 5.50
CA LEU A 6 2.53 18.40 5.98
C LEU A 6 3.52 18.09 4.84
N GLY A 7 3.05 18.01 3.59
CA GLY A 7 3.89 17.81 2.42
C GLY A 7 4.23 16.36 2.10
N PHE A 8 3.41 15.41 2.56
CA PHE A 8 3.55 14.02 2.16
C PHE A 8 2.88 13.76 0.81
N THR A 9 3.32 12.68 0.14
CA THR A 9 2.66 12.08 -1.02
C THR A 9 1.18 11.83 -0.75
N GLU A 10 0.41 11.72 -1.83
CA GLU A 10 -1.02 11.44 -1.75
C GLU A 10 -1.31 10.06 -1.14
N HIS A 11 -2.06 10.07 -0.03
CA HIS A 11 -2.65 8.91 0.66
C HIS A 11 -4.19 9.08 0.74
N SER A 12 -4.80 9.49 -0.37
CA SER A 12 -6.25 9.71 -0.48
C SER A 12 -6.96 8.46 -1.01
N PHE A 13 -8.26 8.57 -1.26
CA PHE A 13 -9.06 7.48 -1.80
C PHE A 13 -8.49 6.88 -3.09
N ALA A 14 -7.80 7.67 -3.92
CA ALA A 14 -7.16 7.17 -5.14
C ALA A 14 -6.06 6.14 -4.85
N HIS A 15 -5.19 6.43 -3.87
CA HIS A 15 -4.13 5.53 -3.43
C HIS A 15 -4.69 4.24 -2.81
N VAL A 16 -5.52 4.35 -1.77
CA VAL A 16 -6.03 3.17 -1.05
C VAL A 16 -6.91 2.28 -1.93
N THR A 17 -7.68 2.86 -2.87
CA THR A 17 -8.49 2.08 -3.83
C THR A 17 -7.59 1.32 -4.81
N LEU A 18 -6.52 1.94 -5.29
CA LEU A 18 -5.58 1.25 -6.17
C LEU A 18 -4.87 0.11 -5.42
N CYS A 19 -4.43 0.34 -4.19
CA CYS A 19 -3.77 -0.67 -3.38
C CYS A 19 -4.70 -1.84 -3.07
N ALA A 20 -5.96 -1.56 -2.71
CA ALA A 20 -6.99 -2.58 -2.54
C ALA A 20 -7.13 -3.45 -3.79
N GLN A 21 -7.34 -2.81 -4.96
CA GLN A 21 -7.53 -3.52 -6.23
C GLN A 21 -6.31 -4.38 -6.58
N LYS A 22 -5.10 -3.81 -6.52
CA LYS A 22 -3.85 -4.54 -6.81
C LYS A 22 -3.65 -5.74 -5.87
N ALA A 23 -3.90 -5.55 -4.57
CA ALA A 23 -3.73 -6.63 -3.58
C ALA A 23 -4.70 -7.79 -3.88
N GLY A 24 -5.97 -7.47 -4.15
CA GLY A 24 -6.96 -8.47 -4.54
C GLY A 24 -6.64 -9.16 -5.87
N ASP A 25 -6.25 -8.41 -6.90
CA ASP A 25 -5.89 -8.93 -8.22
C ASP A 25 -4.68 -9.88 -8.15
N LEU A 26 -3.68 -9.56 -7.33
CA LEU A 26 -2.53 -10.44 -7.10
C LEU A 26 -2.95 -11.78 -6.51
N LEU A 27 -3.78 -11.77 -5.45
CA LEU A 27 -4.25 -13.01 -4.83
C LEU A 27 -5.16 -13.80 -5.78
N ALA A 28 -6.04 -13.12 -6.52
CA ALA A 28 -6.90 -13.76 -7.51
C ALA A 28 -6.06 -14.44 -8.62
N ALA A 29 -5.04 -13.74 -9.12
CA ALA A 29 -4.13 -14.29 -10.14
C ALA A 29 -3.32 -15.48 -9.62
N LEU A 30 -2.99 -15.51 -8.33
CA LEU A 30 -2.31 -16.63 -7.66
C LEU A 30 -3.25 -17.81 -7.35
N GLY A 31 -4.57 -17.64 -7.48
CA GLY A 31 -5.56 -18.70 -7.28
C GLY A 31 -6.06 -18.85 -5.85
N TYR A 32 -5.93 -17.82 -5.02
CA TYR A 32 -6.54 -17.78 -3.69
C TYR A 32 -8.07 -17.70 -3.79
N SER A 33 -8.75 -18.07 -2.70
CA SER A 33 -10.21 -18.08 -2.66
C SER A 33 -10.81 -16.68 -2.81
N PRO A 34 -12.07 -16.55 -3.29
CA PRO A 34 -12.74 -15.26 -3.37
C PRO A 34 -12.78 -14.51 -2.03
N ARG A 35 -12.85 -15.24 -0.91
CA ARG A 35 -12.86 -14.63 0.41
C ARG A 35 -11.50 -14.07 0.79
N GLU A 36 -10.41 -14.79 0.55
CA GLU A 36 -9.05 -14.28 0.79
C GLU A 36 -8.74 -13.04 -0.06
N VAL A 37 -9.21 -13.02 -1.31
CA VAL A 37 -9.15 -11.85 -2.21
C VAL A 37 -9.91 -10.66 -1.62
N GLU A 38 -11.12 -10.89 -1.09
CA GLU A 38 -11.90 -9.86 -0.42
C GLU A 38 -11.23 -9.30 0.84
N LEU A 39 -10.62 -10.16 1.66
CA LEU A 39 -9.87 -9.70 2.85
C LEU A 39 -8.68 -8.82 2.46
N ALA A 40 -7.99 -9.11 1.35
CA ALA A 40 -6.94 -8.25 0.82
C ALA A 40 -7.47 -6.91 0.30
N HIS A 41 -8.63 -6.88 -0.36
CA HIS A 41 -9.30 -5.63 -0.74
C HIS A 41 -9.62 -4.76 0.49
N ILE A 42 -10.17 -5.36 1.55
CA ILE A 42 -10.53 -4.66 2.78
C ILE A 42 -9.28 -4.11 3.45
N ALA A 43 -8.24 -4.93 3.61
CA ALA A 43 -6.96 -4.51 4.17
C ALA A 43 -6.35 -3.34 3.37
N GLY A 44 -6.28 -3.47 2.04
CA GLY A 44 -5.75 -2.42 1.17
C GLY A 44 -6.55 -1.13 1.18
N PHE A 45 -7.87 -1.18 1.35
CA PHE A 45 -8.68 0.03 1.44
C PHE A 45 -8.51 0.76 2.78
N MET A 46 -8.27 0.00 3.86
CA MET A 46 -8.20 0.54 5.22
C MET A 46 -6.77 0.83 5.72
N HIS A 47 -5.73 0.35 5.03
CA HIS A 47 -4.36 0.30 5.58
C HIS A 47 -3.82 1.63 6.11
N ASP A 48 -4.20 2.72 5.45
CA ASP A 48 -3.75 4.07 5.75
C ASP A 48 -4.65 4.87 6.69
N ILE A 49 -5.73 4.28 7.23
CA ILE A 49 -6.70 5.00 8.06
C ILE A 49 -6.06 5.63 9.31
N GLY A 50 -4.96 5.05 9.80
CA GLY A 50 -4.18 5.59 10.93
C GLY A 50 -3.52 6.93 10.66
N ASN A 51 -3.34 7.33 9.39
CA ASN A 51 -2.84 8.66 9.04
C ASN A 51 -3.80 9.80 9.47
N THR A 52 -5.06 9.48 9.78
CA THR A 52 -5.99 10.43 10.42
C THR A 52 -5.52 10.85 11.82
N VAL A 53 -4.76 9.98 12.50
CA VAL A 53 -4.16 10.23 13.81
C VAL A 53 -2.77 10.84 13.64
N ASN A 54 -1.85 10.14 12.96
CA ASN A 54 -0.49 10.60 12.68
C ASN A 54 0.14 9.75 11.57
N ARG A 55 1.16 10.28 10.88
CA ARG A 55 2.00 9.50 9.96
C ARG A 55 2.91 8.51 10.71
N VAL A 56 3.43 8.92 11.86
CA VAL A 56 4.26 8.07 12.71
C VAL A 56 3.39 6.96 13.28
N ALA A 57 3.81 5.70 13.06
CA ALA A 57 3.10 4.50 13.48
C ALA A 57 1.65 4.41 12.95
N HIS A 58 1.39 4.94 11.73
CA HIS A 58 0.06 4.93 11.12
C HIS A 58 -0.46 3.50 10.86
N ALA A 59 0.44 2.55 10.57
CA ALA A 59 0.08 1.14 10.43
C ALA A 59 -0.51 0.58 11.74
N GLN A 60 0.11 0.85 12.89
CA GLN A 60 -0.33 0.34 14.19
C GLN A 60 -1.60 1.04 14.69
N SER A 61 -1.67 2.37 14.56
CA SER A 61 -2.90 3.10 14.90
C SER A 61 -4.06 2.70 13.98
N GLY A 62 -3.79 2.50 12.69
CA GLY A 62 -4.75 2.01 11.70
C GLY A 62 -5.26 0.62 12.01
N ALA A 63 -4.38 -0.31 12.41
CA ALA A 63 -4.75 -1.66 12.85
C ALA A 63 -5.70 -1.64 14.06
N LEU A 64 -5.42 -0.80 15.06
CA LEU A 64 -6.27 -0.64 16.24
C LEU A 64 -7.63 0.04 15.93
N MET A 65 -7.69 0.87 14.89
CA MET A 65 -8.96 1.42 14.41
C MET A 65 -9.75 0.36 13.63
N ALA A 66 -9.07 -0.39 12.75
CA ALA A 66 -9.68 -1.40 11.90
C ALA A 66 -10.31 -2.53 12.72
N ILE A 67 -9.63 -3.04 13.76
CA ILE A 67 -10.18 -4.12 14.61
C ILE A 67 -11.56 -3.75 15.16
N ARG A 68 -11.70 -2.53 15.70
CA ARG A 68 -12.96 -2.04 16.27
C ARG A 68 -14.06 -1.88 15.23
N LEU A 69 -13.73 -1.27 14.10
CA LEU A 69 -14.70 -1.04 13.02
C LEU A 69 -15.21 -2.35 12.42
N LEU A 70 -14.32 -3.32 12.19
CA LEU A 70 -14.67 -4.60 11.59
C LEU A 70 -15.46 -5.50 12.55
N GLU A 71 -15.11 -5.49 13.84
CA GLU A 71 -15.89 -6.17 14.89
C GLU A 71 -17.31 -5.60 14.98
N GLU A 72 -17.47 -4.26 14.98
CA GLU A 72 -18.78 -3.60 15.03
C GLU A 72 -19.63 -3.89 13.78
N LEU A 73 -19.00 -4.14 12.63
CA LEU A 73 -19.67 -4.57 11.39
C LEU A 73 -19.99 -6.07 11.37
N GLY A 74 -19.62 -6.82 12.41
CA GLY A 74 -19.94 -8.26 12.54
C GLY A 74 -19.05 -9.17 11.71
N MET A 75 -17.85 -8.73 11.31
CA MET A 75 -16.87 -9.59 10.64
C MET A 75 -16.38 -10.69 11.58
N ALA A 76 -16.09 -11.89 11.03
CA ALA A 76 -15.64 -13.01 11.84
C ALA A 76 -14.26 -12.74 12.48
N PRO A 77 -14.01 -13.15 13.74
CA PRO A 77 -12.78 -12.79 14.45
C PRO A 77 -11.47 -13.19 13.75
N ASP A 78 -11.46 -14.32 13.06
CA ASP A 78 -10.32 -14.83 12.27
C ASP A 78 -10.02 -13.97 11.03
N GLU A 79 -11.07 -13.43 10.41
CA GLU A 79 -10.96 -12.52 9.28
C GLU A 79 -10.53 -11.12 9.72
N VAL A 80 -11.07 -10.64 10.84
CA VAL A 80 -10.60 -9.41 11.49
C VAL A 80 -9.11 -9.52 11.79
N ALA A 81 -8.67 -10.63 12.39
CA ALA A 81 -7.26 -10.86 12.69
C ALA A 81 -6.40 -10.84 11.40
N THR A 82 -6.89 -11.42 10.31
CA THR A 82 -6.19 -11.41 9.01
C THR A 82 -6.01 -9.99 8.47
N VAL A 83 -7.07 -9.19 8.44
CA VAL A 83 -7.06 -7.80 7.95
C VAL A 83 -6.18 -6.92 8.84
N VAL A 84 -6.37 -7.00 10.15
CA VAL A 84 -5.63 -6.19 11.14
C VAL A 84 -4.14 -6.54 11.11
N ALA A 85 -3.79 -7.81 10.97
CA ALA A 85 -2.41 -8.24 10.81
C ALA A 85 -1.79 -7.70 9.50
N ALA A 86 -2.55 -7.67 8.41
CA ALA A 86 -2.08 -7.07 7.16
C ALA A 86 -1.83 -5.56 7.32
N ILE A 87 -2.77 -4.83 7.93
CA ILE A 87 -2.63 -3.38 8.18
C ILE A 87 -1.46 -3.09 9.13
N GLY A 88 -1.31 -3.83 10.22
CA GLY A 88 -0.27 -3.56 11.22
C GLY A 88 1.16 -3.84 10.73
N ASN A 89 1.32 -4.61 9.66
CA ASN A 89 2.63 -5.06 9.13
C ASN A 89 2.90 -4.57 7.69
N HIS A 90 2.21 -3.55 7.18
CA HIS A 90 2.41 -3.11 5.79
C HIS A 90 3.53 -2.07 5.60
N ASP A 91 3.82 -1.26 6.62
CA ASP A 91 4.70 -0.09 6.51
C ASP A 91 6.21 -0.43 6.68
N GLU A 92 7.09 0.37 6.06
CA GLU A 92 8.52 0.06 5.80
C GLU A 92 9.32 -0.38 7.02
N GLY A 93 9.08 0.25 8.17
CA GLY A 93 9.80 -0.07 9.41
C GLY A 93 9.35 -1.37 10.09
N THR A 94 8.19 -1.90 9.71
CA THR A 94 7.57 -3.09 10.33
C THR A 94 7.03 -4.07 9.28
N ALA A 95 7.48 -3.95 8.03
CA ALA A 95 6.92 -4.68 6.92
C ALA A 95 7.18 -6.18 7.07
N GLN A 96 6.15 -6.98 7.34
CA GLN A 96 6.28 -8.43 7.46
C GLN A 96 5.09 -9.15 6.81
N PRO A 97 5.33 -10.01 5.79
CA PRO A 97 4.27 -10.77 5.12
C PRO A 97 3.81 -11.97 5.98
N VAL A 98 3.11 -11.68 7.08
CA VAL A 98 2.64 -12.68 8.07
C VAL A 98 1.50 -13.58 7.57
N ASN A 99 0.80 -13.16 6.50
CA ASN A 99 -0.24 -13.91 5.80
C ASN A 99 -0.36 -13.46 4.33
N PRO A 100 -1.11 -14.17 3.46
CA PRO A 100 -1.25 -13.80 2.04
C PRO A 100 -1.76 -12.37 1.81
N ALA A 101 -2.74 -11.91 2.60
CA ALA A 101 -3.28 -10.54 2.49
C ALA A 101 -2.21 -9.48 2.81
N SER A 102 -1.39 -9.70 3.83
CA SER A 102 -0.27 -8.82 4.19
C SER A 102 0.80 -8.78 3.10
N ALA A 103 1.15 -9.93 2.51
CA ALA A 103 2.12 -9.99 1.41
C ALA A 103 1.61 -9.21 0.18
N ALA A 104 0.34 -9.42 -0.19
CA ALA A 104 -0.28 -8.73 -1.30
C ALA A 104 -0.38 -7.22 -1.04
N LEU A 105 -0.75 -6.81 0.18
CA LEU A 105 -0.83 -5.41 0.57
C LEU A 105 0.52 -4.70 0.51
N ILE A 106 1.57 -5.31 1.07
CA ILE A 106 2.94 -4.74 1.03
C ILE A 106 3.36 -4.50 -0.42
N LEU A 107 3.15 -5.47 -1.30
CA LEU A 107 3.49 -5.32 -2.73
C LEU A 107 2.62 -4.26 -3.41
N ALA A 108 1.32 -4.24 -3.12
CA ALA A 108 0.40 -3.28 -3.69
C ALA A 108 0.76 -1.83 -3.32
N ASP A 109 1.03 -1.57 -2.03
CA ASP A 109 1.43 -0.25 -1.52
C ASP A 109 2.78 0.18 -2.09
N LYS A 110 3.82 -0.65 -1.96
CA LYS A 110 5.18 -0.31 -2.42
C LYS A 110 5.29 -0.17 -3.92
N SER A 111 4.43 -0.86 -4.68
CA SER A 111 4.36 -0.71 -6.14
C SER A 111 3.58 0.52 -6.59
N ASP A 112 2.91 1.25 -5.69
CA ASP A 112 2.21 2.48 -6.04
C ASP A 112 3.16 3.67 -6.17
N VAL A 113 4.05 3.60 -7.16
CA VAL A 113 5.00 4.67 -7.49
C VAL A 113 4.50 5.39 -8.73
N ARG A 114 3.97 6.61 -8.56
CA ARG A 114 3.41 7.40 -9.67
C ARG A 114 3.59 8.90 -9.44
N ARG A 115 3.96 9.61 -10.50
CA ARG A 115 4.16 11.07 -10.49
C ARG A 115 2.96 11.87 -9.98
N ASN A 116 1.74 11.40 -10.23
CA ASN A 116 0.51 12.07 -9.80
C ASN A 116 0.24 11.98 -8.29
N ARG A 117 1.01 11.18 -7.53
CA ARG A 117 0.97 11.17 -6.06
C ARG A 117 1.65 12.41 -5.45
N VAL A 118 2.54 13.06 -6.19
CA VAL A 118 3.29 14.23 -5.72
C VAL A 118 2.43 15.47 -5.85
N ARG A 119 2.25 16.20 -4.74
CA ARG A 119 1.39 17.38 -4.68
C ARG A 119 2.21 18.65 -4.45
N GLY A 120 1.98 19.67 -5.27
CA GLY A 120 2.67 20.96 -5.17
C GLY A 120 4.06 20.96 -5.81
N PRO A 121 4.90 21.98 -5.56
CA PRO A 121 6.26 22.02 -6.07
C PRO A 121 7.07 20.85 -5.50
N VAL A 122 7.89 20.22 -6.34
CA VAL A 122 8.69 19.04 -5.97
C VAL A 122 9.57 19.39 -4.77
N ARG A 123 9.33 18.73 -3.64
CA ARG A 123 10.16 18.89 -2.46
C ARG A 123 11.28 17.86 -2.53
N HIS A 124 12.40 18.25 -3.14
CA HIS A 124 13.55 17.36 -3.34
C HIS A 124 14.10 16.67 -2.08
N HIS A 125 13.75 17.15 -0.89
CA HIS A 125 14.20 16.62 0.41
C HIS A 125 13.41 15.40 0.91
N GLU A 126 12.20 15.14 0.39
CA GLU A 126 11.40 13.97 0.77
C GLU A 126 11.59 12.88 -0.30
N ILE A 127 12.08 11.71 0.12
CA ILE A 127 12.52 10.65 -0.80
C ILE A 127 11.34 10.03 -1.56
N HIS A 128 10.19 9.85 -0.93
CA HIS A 128 9.00 9.32 -1.58
C HIS A 128 8.49 10.27 -2.65
N ASP A 129 8.41 11.58 -2.38
CA ASP A 129 8.03 12.60 -3.36
C ASP A 129 9.02 12.65 -4.53
N ARG A 130 10.33 12.62 -4.26
CA ARG A 130 11.35 12.65 -5.31
C ARG A 130 11.26 11.42 -6.22
N VAL A 131 11.20 10.24 -5.63
CA VAL A 131 11.10 8.97 -6.37
C VAL A 131 9.78 8.89 -7.15
N ASN A 132 8.65 9.22 -6.52
CA ASN A 132 7.36 9.27 -7.22
C ASN A 132 7.39 10.27 -8.37
N TYR A 133 8.02 11.45 -8.19
CA TYR A 133 8.10 12.46 -9.24
C TYR A 133 8.99 12.05 -10.42
N ALA A 134 10.06 11.31 -10.14
CA ALA A 134 10.99 10.79 -11.14
C ALA A 134 10.37 9.68 -12.00
N VAL A 135 9.44 8.88 -11.43
CA VAL A 135 8.81 7.78 -12.16
C VAL A 135 7.79 8.27 -13.19
N THR A 136 8.04 7.98 -14.46
CA THR A 136 7.14 8.31 -15.59
C THR A 136 6.20 7.17 -15.94
N ASN A 137 6.58 5.92 -15.66
CA ASN A 137 5.76 4.73 -15.88
C ASN A 137 6.03 3.69 -14.79
N SER A 138 4.98 3.01 -14.32
CA SER A 138 5.07 1.98 -13.29
C SER A 138 4.10 0.85 -13.59
N ILE A 139 4.61 -0.38 -13.67
CA ILE A 139 3.83 -1.58 -13.99
C ILE A 139 4.25 -2.71 -13.05
N LEU A 140 3.27 -3.28 -12.34
CA LEU A 140 3.43 -4.51 -11.56
C LEU A 140 2.83 -5.68 -12.34
N GLN A 141 3.59 -6.75 -12.54
CA GLN A 141 3.18 -7.92 -13.32
C GLN A 141 3.52 -9.22 -12.60
N LEU A 142 2.62 -10.20 -12.68
CA LEU A 142 2.90 -11.58 -12.30
C LEU A 142 3.32 -12.36 -13.56
N SER A 143 4.37 -13.17 -13.47
CA SER A 143 4.82 -14.02 -14.58
C SER A 143 3.74 -15.04 -14.95
N GLN A 144 3.79 -15.54 -16.20
CA GLN A 144 2.77 -16.46 -16.71
C GLN A 144 2.70 -17.78 -15.92
N ASP A 145 3.84 -18.25 -15.41
CA ASP A 145 3.98 -19.41 -14.54
C ASP A 145 3.75 -19.09 -13.05
N ARG A 146 3.43 -17.82 -12.73
CA ARG A 146 3.11 -17.30 -11.38
C ARG A 146 4.24 -17.42 -10.35
N SER A 147 5.48 -17.60 -10.80
CA SER A 147 6.65 -17.78 -9.94
C SER A 147 7.37 -16.46 -9.61
N VAL A 148 7.16 -15.41 -10.41
CA VAL A 148 7.87 -14.13 -10.29
C VAL A 148 6.88 -12.97 -10.33
N ILE A 149 7.04 -12.04 -9.37
CA ILE A 149 6.40 -10.72 -9.40
C ILE A 149 7.45 -9.72 -9.85
N LEU A 150 7.13 -8.95 -10.90
CA LEU A 150 8.02 -7.98 -11.52
C LEU A 150 7.42 -6.58 -11.43
N LEU A 151 8.14 -5.66 -10.79
CA LEU A 151 7.88 -4.23 -10.85
C LEU A 151 8.80 -3.60 -11.90
N ARG A 152 8.22 -3.00 -12.93
CA ARG A 152 8.94 -2.21 -13.94
C ARG A 152 8.68 -0.73 -13.69
N LEU A 153 9.74 0.03 -13.47
CA LEU A 153 9.70 1.48 -13.32
C LEU A 153 10.51 2.12 -14.46
N GLU A 154 9.93 3.12 -15.11
CA GLU A 154 10.67 4.05 -15.97
C GLU A 154 10.93 5.33 -15.17
N LEU A 155 12.18 5.74 -15.07
CA LEU A 155 12.62 6.85 -14.22
C LEU A 155 13.34 7.92 -15.04
N ASP A 156 13.09 9.18 -14.69
CA ASP A 156 13.93 10.32 -15.07
C ASP A 156 15.15 10.40 -14.12
N SER A 157 16.29 9.89 -14.60
CA SER A 157 17.53 9.83 -13.83
C SER A 157 18.15 11.20 -13.53
N ALA A 158 17.63 12.29 -14.11
CA ALA A 158 18.04 13.64 -13.70
C ALA A 158 17.39 14.07 -12.37
N ILE A 159 16.33 13.38 -11.93
CA ILE A 159 15.54 13.72 -10.74
C ILE A 159 15.87 12.81 -9.56
N SER A 160 16.03 11.49 -9.79
CA SER A 160 16.26 10.47 -8.77
C SER A 160 17.13 9.34 -9.31
N ASP A 161 17.96 8.74 -8.45
CA ASP A 161 18.65 7.48 -8.77
C ASP A 161 17.71 6.29 -8.55
N VAL A 162 17.98 5.17 -9.21
CA VAL A 162 17.31 3.87 -8.95
C VAL A 162 17.52 3.44 -7.50
N MET A 163 18.69 3.72 -6.94
CA MET A 163 19.03 3.38 -5.55
C MET A 163 18.17 4.11 -4.52
N ASP A 164 17.54 5.23 -4.87
CA ASP A 164 16.63 5.95 -3.96
C ASP A 164 15.29 5.22 -3.76
N TYR A 165 14.96 4.23 -4.59
CA TYR A 165 13.74 3.43 -4.43
C TYR A 165 13.86 2.32 -3.37
N PHE A 166 15.09 1.89 -3.04
CA PHE A 166 15.39 0.77 -2.15
C PHE A 166 15.94 1.23 -0.80
#